data_AF-A0AAW7BKS0-F1
#
_entry.id   AF-A0AAW7BKS0-F1
#
_cell.length_a   1.000
_cell.length_b   1.000
_cell.length_c   1.000
_cell.angle_alpha   90.00
_cell.angle_beta   90.00
_cell.angle_gamma   90.00
#
_symmetry.space_group_name_H-M   'P 1'
#
loop_
_entity.id
_entity.type
_entity.pdbx_description
1 polymer ?
#
loop_
_entity_poly.entity_id
_entity_poly.type
_entity_poly.pdbx_seq_one_letter_code
_entity_poly.pdbx_strand_id
1 'polypeptide(L)'
;MLNQAARNTQDVEFDEQFLLAFEIQVLQKALPAFEEASRFARDRGLRCSVELITNADGHPELSLSATQRDDLPDSCYRLIADPAAQGIVHEEFTAVNRRTRRQGARLATLTSRSLELQLEAFFMHAFGMRLDYNVLRLDYSYEHASGL
;
A
#
# COMPACT_ATOMS: atom_id res chain seq x y z
N MET A 1 5.51 -14.40 -42.16
CA MET A 1 4.80 -14.32 -40.86
C MET A 1 5.76 -14.66 -39.72
N LEU A 2 6.80 -13.85 -39.52
CA LEU A 2 7.83 -14.04 -38.49
C LEU A 2 8.07 -12.64 -37.91
N ASN A 3 7.45 -12.31 -36.79
CA ASN A 3 7.79 -11.19 -35.89
C ASN A 3 6.75 -10.91 -34.79
N GLN A 4 5.62 -11.63 -34.73
CA GLN A 4 4.66 -11.47 -33.63
C GLN A 4 4.98 -12.31 -32.39
N ALA A 5 5.60 -13.48 -32.54
CA ALA A 5 5.93 -14.35 -31.41
C ALA A 5 7.04 -13.76 -30.50
N ALA A 6 8.09 -13.17 -31.09
CA ALA A 6 9.23 -12.65 -30.32
C ALA A 6 8.91 -11.38 -29.51
N ARG A 7 8.02 -10.52 -30.00
CA ARG A 7 7.55 -9.35 -29.24
C ARG A 7 6.73 -9.77 -28.01
N ASN A 8 5.85 -10.74 -28.20
CA ASN A 8 4.95 -11.20 -27.14
C ASN A 8 5.70 -11.92 -26.00
N THR A 9 6.76 -12.67 -26.30
CA THR A 9 7.57 -13.31 -25.26
C THR A 9 8.40 -12.31 -24.45
N GLN A 10 8.99 -11.31 -25.10
CA GLN A 10 9.79 -10.30 -24.40
C GLN A 10 8.93 -9.44 -23.48
N ASP A 11 7.79 -8.94 -23.96
CA ASP A 11 6.89 -8.11 -23.16
C ASP A 11 6.38 -8.87 -21.91
N VAL A 12 6.08 -10.17 -22.05
CA VAL A 12 5.70 -11.04 -20.92
C VAL A 12 6.85 -11.23 -19.93
N GLU A 13 8.07 -11.49 -20.39
CA GLU A 13 9.24 -11.62 -19.49
C GLU A 13 9.54 -10.32 -18.73
N PHE A 14 9.34 -9.15 -19.35
CA PHE A 14 9.49 -7.85 -18.69
C PHE A 14 8.41 -7.62 -17.62
N ASP A 15 7.16 -7.98 -17.91
CA ASP A 15 6.07 -7.89 -16.95
C ASP A 15 6.28 -8.83 -15.75
N GLU A 16 6.70 -10.08 -15.97
CA GLU A 16 7.00 -11.02 -14.90
C GLU A 16 8.14 -10.53 -13.99
N GLN A 17 9.20 -9.97 -14.56
CA GLN A 17 10.30 -9.38 -13.79
C GLN A 17 9.84 -8.17 -12.97
N PHE A 18 9.00 -7.32 -13.56
CA PHE A 18 8.42 -6.18 -12.86
C PHE A 18 7.52 -6.62 -11.70
N LEU A 19 6.63 -7.58 -11.93
CA LEU A 19 5.71 -8.11 -10.91
C LEU A 19 6.47 -8.72 -9.73
N LEU A 20 7.54 -9.49 -10.01
CA LEU A 20 8.41 -10.02 -8.97
C LEU A 20 9.10 -8.90 -8.18
N ALA A 21 9.62 -7.87 -8.86
CA ALA A 21 10.25 -6.73 -8.20
C ALA A 21 9.24 -5.95 -7.33
N PHE A 22 8.01 -5.78 -7.81
CA PHE A 22 6.91 -5.18 -7.05
C PHE A 22 6.63 -5.98 -5.78
N GLU A 23 6.44 -7.29 -5.89
CA GLU A 23 6.13 -8.17 -4.75
C GLU A 23 7.23 -8.12 -3.69
N ILE A 24 8.50 -8.16 -4.09
CA ILE A 24 9.64 -8.03 -3.17
C ILE A 24 9.59 -6.69 -2.43
N GLN A 25 9.36 -5.57 -3.14
CA GLN A 25 9.28 -4.24 -2.52
C GLN A 25 8.07 -4.13 -1.58
N VAL A 26 6.94 -4.73 -1.95
CA VAL A 26 5.74 -4.76 -1.13
C VAL A 26 6.01 -5.50 0.17
N LEU A 27 6.50 -6.73 0.10
CA LEU A 27 6.77 -7.56 1.29
C LEU A 27 7.82 -6.93 2.22
N GLN A 28 8.86 -6.31 1.65
CA GLN A 28 9.95 -5.75 2.45
C GLN A 28 9.66 -4.36 3.02
N LYS A 29 8.80 -3.55 2.38
CA LYS A 29 8.62 -2.13 2.74
C LYS A 29 7.16 -1.73 2.92
N ALA A 30 6.30 -2.05 1.95
CA ALA A 30 4.92 -1.58 1.97
C ALA A 30 4.09 -2.29 3.04
N LEU A 31 4.16 -3.63 3.09
CA LEU A 31 3.40 -4.44 4.03
C LEU A 31 3.69 -4.04 5.49
N PRO A 32 4.95 -3.95 5.96
CA PRO A 32 5.24 -3.48 7.31
C PRO A 32 4.67 -2.08 7.61
N ALA A 33 4.76 -1.15 6.66
CA ALA A 33 4.24 0.21 6.84
C ALA A 33 2.70 0.23 6.95
N PHE A 34 2.01 -0.59 6.15
CA PHE A 34 0.56 -0.72 6.17
C PHE A 34 0.10 -1.39 7.47
N GLU A 35 0.76 -2.46 7.90
CA GLU A 35 0.45 -3.16 9.15
C GLU A 35 0.61 -2.24 10.37
N GLU A 36 1.66 -1.43 10.40
CA GLU A 36 1.88 -0.47 11.47
C GLU A 36 0.80 0.63 11.48
N ALA A 37 0.48 1.20 10.31
CA ALA A 37 -0.61 2.17 10.20
C ALA A 37 -1.96 1.56 10.63
N SER A 38 -2.22 0.31 10.26
CA SER A 38 -3.42 -0.43 10.67
C SER A 38 -3.46 -0.68 12.17
N ARG A 39 -2.34 -1.06 12.79
CA ARG A 39 -2.23 -1.19 14.25
C ARG A 39 -2.54 0.13 14.94
N PHE A 40 -1.90 1.23 14.51
CA PHE A 40 -2.11 2.54 15.10
C PHE A 40 -3.56 3.04 14.97
N ALA A 41 -4.22 2.73 13.85
CA ALA A 41 -5.62 3.02 13.60
C ALA A 41 -6.54 2.21 14.51
N ARG A 42 -6.24 0.91 14.69
CA ARG A 42 -6.98 0.01 15.59
C ARG A 42 -6.90 0.45 17.05
N ASP A 43 -5.72 0.88 17.50
CA ASP A 43 -5.52 1.41 18.85
C ASP A 43 -6.36 2.68 19.12
N ARG A 44 -6.83 3.35 18.06
CA ARG A 44 -7.72 4.53 18.10
C ARG A 44 -9.18 4.21 17.78
N GLY A 45 -9.55 2.93 17.76
CA GLY A 45 -10.92 2.47 17.62
C GLY A 45 -11.42 2.33 16.18
N LEU A 46 -10.56 2.45 15.17
CA LEU A 46 -10.94 2.08 13.81
C LEU A 46 -10.88 0.57 13.65
N ARG A 47 -11.82 -0.01 12.88
CA ARG A 47 -11.62 -1.35 12.35
C ARG A 47 -10.74 -1.22 11.13
N CYS A 48 -9.57 -1.84 11.15
CA CYS A 48 -8.62 -1.76 10.07
C CYS A 48 -8.03 -3.13 9.76
N SER A 49 -7.89 -3.46 8.48
CA SER A 49 -7.28 -4.68 7.97
C SER A 49 -6.30 -4.36 6.85
N VAL A 50 -5.32 -5.24 6.68
CA VAL A 50 -4.34 -5.17 5.59
C VAL A 50 -4.32 -6.53 4.91
N GLU A 51 -4.42 -6.54 3.59
CA GLU A 51 -4.48 -7.75 2.79
C GLU A 51 -3.61 -7.59 1.54
N LEU A 52 -2.81 -8.61 1.23
CA LEU A 52 -2.14 -8.74 -0.05
C LEU A 52 -2.98 -9.68 -0.91
N ILE A 53 -3.55 -9.16 -2.00
CA ILE A 53 -4.50 -9.87 -2.86
C ILE A 53 -4.09 -9.77 -4.32
N THR A 54 -4.74 -10.56 -5.16
CA THR A 54 -4.64 -10.46 -6.62
C THR A 54 -5.90 -9.80 -7.16
N ASN A 55 -5.74 -8.74 -7.94
CA ASN A 55 -6.84 -7.98 -8.50
C ASN A 55 -7.50 -8.70 -9.70
N ALA A 56 -8.57 -8.11 -10.24
CA ALA A 56 -9.33 -8.69 -11.35
C ALA A 56 -8.51 -8.88 -12.64
N ASP A 57 -7.43 -8.11 -12.80
CA ASP A 57 -6.51 -8.19 -13.93
C ASP A 57 -5.38 -9.21 -13.69
N GLY A 58 -5.36 -9.89 -12.54
CA GLY A 58 -4.32 -10.86 -12.18
C GLY A 58 -3.07 -10.24 -11.56
N HIS A 59 -3.07 -8.94 -11.26
CA HIS A 59 -1.91 -8.26 -10.69
C HIS A 59 -1.99 -8.21 -9.16
N PRO A 60 -0.85 -8.31 -8.46
CA PRO A 60 -0.80 -8.16 -7.01
C PRO A 60 -1.16 -6.73 -6.58
N GLU A 61 -1.96 -6.61 -5.53
CA GLU A 61 -2.26 -5.35 -4.85
C GLU A 61 -2.22 -5.52 -3.33
N LEU A 62 -1.61 -4.54 -2.66
CA LEU A 62 -1.67 -4.42 -1.19
C LEU A 62 -2.78 -3.44 -0.83
N SER A 63 -3.75 -3.90 -0.06
CA SER A 63 -4.91 -3.12 0.36
C SER A 63 -4.91 -2.91 1.88
N LEU A 64 -5.17 -1.67 2.31
CA LEU A 64 -5.55 -1.32 3.66
C LEU A 64 -7.00 -0.84 3.64
N SER A 65 -7.85 -1.50 4.40
CA SER A 65 -9.26 -1.11 4.59
C SER A 65 -9.46 -0.59 6.00
N ALA A 66 -10.17 0.51 6.15
CA ALA A 66 -10.45 1.11 7.44
C ALA A 66 -11.90 1.63 7.52
N THR A 67 -12.55 1.43 8.66
CA THR A 67 -13.88 1.98 8.93
C THR A 67 -14.04 2.39 10.38
N GLN A 68 -14.75 3.49 10.59
CA GLN A 68 -15.07 4.02 11.92
C GLN A 68 -16.44 3.57 12.42
N ARG A 69 -17.38 3.32 11.50
CA ARG A 69 -18.78 3.00 11.83
C ARG A 69 -19.31 1.94 10.88
N ASP A 70 -20.14 1.05 11.42
CA ASP A 70 -20.78 -0.04 10.66
C ASP A 70 -21.71 0.42 9.53
N ASP A 71 -22.19 1.67 9.58
CA ASP A 71 -23.14 2.21 8.60
C ASP A 71 -22.47 2.90 7.40
N LEU A 72 -21.15 2.99 7.40
CA LEU A 72 -20.38 3.54 6.28
C LEU A 72 -19.56 2.46 5.59
N PRO A 73 -19.41 2.52 4.26
CA PRO A 73 -18.47 1.66 3.56
C PRO A 73 -17.04 1.93 4.07
N ASP A 74 -16.16 0.95 3.89
CA ASP A 74 -14.75 1.10 4.23
C ASP A 74 -14.10 2.17 3.35
N SER A 75 -13.23 2.97 3.96
CA SER A 75 -12.24 3.76 3.20
C SER A 75 -11.03 2.86 2.96
N CYS A 76 -10.49 2.89 1.76
CA CYS A 76 -9.42 1.98 1.35
C CYS A 76 -8.22 2.75 0.81
N TYR A 77 -7.03 2.27 1.14
CA TYR A 77 -5.80 2.65 0.47
C TYR A 77 -5.23 1.41 -0.22
N ARG A 78 -4.98 1.49 -1.52
CA ARG A 78 -4.43 0.40 -2.32
C ARG A 78 -3.14 0.81 -3.00
N LEU A 79 -2.18 -0.10 -2.99
CA LEU A 79 -0.97 -0.05 -3.78
C LEU A 79 -1.05 -1.16 -4.83
N ILE A 80 -1.19 -0.76 -6.09
CA ILE A 80 -1.51 -1.66 -7.20
C ILE A 80 -0.32 -1.70 -8.17
N ALA A 81 0.06 -2.88 -8.62
CA ALA A 81 1.03 -3.05 -9.71
C ALA A 81 0.42 -2.64 -11.06
N ASP A 82 1.17 -1.88 -11.85
CA ASP A 82 0.82 -1.49 -13.23
C ASP A 82 1.93 -1.93 -14.20
N PRO A 83 1.87 -3.17 -14.72
CA PRO A 83 2.88 -3.69 -15.65
C PRO A 83 2.94 -2.91 -16.95
N ALA A 84 1.80 -2.43 -17.47
CA ALA A 84 1.74 -1.64 -18.69
C ALA A 84 2.53 -0.33 -18.58
N ALA A 85 2.52 0.30 -17.41
CA ALA A 85 3.33 1.49 -17.12
C ALA A 85 4.70 1.17 -16.49
N GLN A 86 5.00 -0.11 -16.23
CA GLN A 86 6.17 -0.56 -15.44
C GLN A 86 6.30 0.23 -14.13
N GLY A 87 5.17 0.40 -13.44
CA GLY A 87 5.01 1.34 -12.34
C GLY A 87 3.98 0.88 -11.31
N ILE A 88 3.70 1.76 -10.36
CA ILE A 88 2.73 1.50 -9.30
C ILE A 88 1.65 2.56 -9.31
N VAL A 89 0.46 2.19 -8.84
CA VAL A 89 -0.64 3.14 -8.62
C VAL A 89 -0.98 3.14 -7.14
N HIS A 90 -0.94 4.33 -6.55
CA HIS A 90 -1.55 4.62 -5.27
C HIS A 90 -3.02 4.96 -5.51
N GLU A 91 -3.94 4.23 -4.89
CA GLU A 91 -5.36 4.52 -4.95
C GLU A 91 -5.94 4.72 -3.55
N GLU A 92 -6.66 5.81 -3.37
CA GLU A 92 -7.35 6.15 -2.13
C GLU A 92 -8.85 6.25 -2.41
N PHE A 93 -9.67 5.45 -1.75
CA PHE A 93 -11.11 5.63 -1.67
C PHE A 93 -11.47 6.15 -0.28
N THR A 94 -12.21 7.26 -0.21
CA THR A 94 -12.67 7.82 1.07
C THR A 94 -14.19 7.83 1.16
N ALA A 95 -14.72 7.12 2.15
CA ALA A 95 -16.16 6.90 2.30
C ALA A 95 -16.94 8.19 2.58
N VAL A 96 -16.32 9.14 3.30
CA VAL A 96 -16.93 10.41 3.73
C VAL A 96 -17.37 11.31 2.57
N ASN A 97 -16.61 11.29 1.46
CA ASN A 97 -16.90 12.11 0.28
C ASN A 97 -17.15 11.26 -0.98
N ARG A 98 -17.09 9.93 -0.84
CA ARG A 98 -17.24 8.92 -1.92
C ARG A 98 -16.35 9.19 -3.13
N ARG A 99 -15.14 9.68 -2.89
CA ARG A 99 -14.17 10.01 -3.92
C ARG A 99 -13.06 8.99 -3.95
N THR A 100 -12.72 8.57 -5.17
CA THR A 100 -11.50 7.83 -5.47
C THR A 100 -10.46 8.77 -6.03
N ARG A 101 -9.22 8.69 -5.52
CA ARG A 101 -8.05 9.39 -6.04
C ARG A 101 -7.04 8.33 -6.47
N ARG A 102 -6.50 8.49 -7.68
CA ARG A 102 -5.42 7.64 -8.22
C ARG A 102 -4.19 8.47 -8.51
N GLN A 103 -3.02 7.96 -8.16
CA GLN A 103 -1.73 8.59 -8.42
C GLN A 103 -0.72 7.52 -8.87
N GLY A 104 -0.29 7.61 -10.13
CA GLY A 104 0.80 6.77 -10.64
C GLY A 104 2.15 7.22 -10.10
N ALA A 105 3.03 6.26 -9.84
CA ALA A 105 4.40 6.49 -9.40
C ALA A 105 5.34 5.40 -9.94
N ARG A 106 6.65 5.63 -9.82
CA ARG A 106 7.65 4.61 -10.17
C ARG A 106 7.83 3.67 -9.00
N LEU A 107 8.06 2.38 -9.25
CA LEU A 107 8.34 1.43 -8.17
C LEU A 107 9.54 1.88 -7.30
N ALA A 108 10.56 2.47 -7.92
CA ALA A 108 11.75 2.97 -7.22
C ALA A 108 11.46 4.11 -6.22
N THR A 109 10.32 4.82 -6.34
CA THR A 109 9.94 5.85 -5.38
C THR A 109 9.31 5.28 -4.09
N LEU A 110 9.10 3.97 -4.03
CA LEU A 110 8.57 3.28 -2.86
C LEU A 110 9.64 3.16 -1.76
N THR A 111 9.63 4.14 -0.87
CA THR A 111 10.46 4.23 0.32
C THR A 111 9.60 4.19 1.58
N SER A 112 10.17 3.81 2.73
CA SER A 112 9.43 3.83 4.00
C SER A 112 8.85 5.21 4.28
N ARG A 113 9.64 6.28 4.08
CA ARG A 113 9.20 7.66 4.29
C ARG A 113 8.08 8.09 3.34
N SER A 114 8.14 7.70 2.07
CA SER A 114 7.05 8.04 1.14
C SER A 114 5.76 7.30 1.52
N LEU A 115 5.84 6.05 1.97
CA LEU A 115 4.69 5.28 2.43
C LEU A 115 4.07 5.90 3.69
N GLU A 116 4.90 6.23 4.69
CA GLU A 116 4.48 6.93 5.91
C GLU A 116 3.69 8.20 5.59
N LEU A 117 4.21 9.05 4.68
CA LEU A 117 3.54 10.29 4.29
C LEU A 117 2.21 10.06 3.56
N GLN A 118 2.15 9.06 2.68
CA GLN A 118 0.92 8.74 1.95
C GLN A 118 -0.15 8.16 2.88
N LEU A 119 0.24 7.27 3.79
CA LEU A 119 -0.66 6.69 4.79
C LEU A 119 -1.16 7.77 5.76
N GLU A 120 -0.28 8.65 6.26
CA GLU A 120 -0.70 9.78 7.11
C GLU A 120 -1.72 10.67 6.39
N ALA A 121 -1.45 11.01 5.12
CA ALA A 121 -2.38 11.81 4.31
C ALA A 121 -3.74 11.10 4.16
N PHE A 122 -3.75 9.80 3.84
CA PHE A 122 -4.97 9.01 3.72
C PHE A 122 -5.79 9.02 5.02
N PHE A 123 -5.19 8.70 6.16
CA PHE A 123 -5.90 8.67 7.44
C PHE A 123 -6.39 10.06 7.86
N MET A 124 -5.64 11.12 7.55
CA MET A 124 -6.06 12.49 7.78
C MET A 124 -7.26 12.86 6.90
N HIS A 125 -7.26 12.46 5.63
CA HIS A 125 -8.35 12.74 4.69
C HIS A 125 -9.61 11.92 4.97
N ALA A 126 -9.46 10.64 5.31
CA ALA A 126 -10.58 9.72 5.51
C ALA A 126 -11.22 9.85 6.90
N PHE A 127 -10.41 10.13 7.93
CA PHE A 127 -10.85 10.06 9.34
C PHE A 127 -10.47 11.28 10.19
N GLY A 128 -9.75 12.26 9.63
CA GLY A 128 -9.19 13.37 10.43
C GLY A 128 -8.14 12.90 11.45
N MET A 129 -7.52 11.74 11.21
CA MET A 129 -6.57 11.12 12.13
C MET A 129 -5.13 11.38 11.67
N ARG A 130 -4.27 11.80 12.59
CA ARG A 130 -2.82 11.88 12.35
C ARG A 130 -2.16 10.61 12.85
N LEU A 131 -1.30 10.03 12.02
CA LEU A 131 -0.42 8.93 12.41
C LEU A 131 0.83 9.51 13.07
N ASP A 132 1.18 9.04 14.27
CA ASP A 132 2.37 9.49 14.99
C ASP A 132 3.46 8.42 14.90
N TYR A 133 4.25 8.50 13.84
CA TYR A 133 5.37 7.60 13.60
C TYR A 133 6.60 7.90 14.50
N ASN A 134 6.61 9.02 15.24
CA ASN A 134 7.71 9.35 16.16
C ASN A 134 7.56 8.63 17.51
N VAL A 135 6.33 8.50 18.03
CA VAL A 135 6.04 7.67 19.20
C VAL A 135 6.42 6.21 18.92
N LEU A 136 6.15 5.74 17.70
CA LEU A 136 6.43 4.36 17.28
C LEU A 136 7.92 4.05 17.14
N ARG A 137 8.78 4.99 16.69
CA ARG A 137 10.24 4.78 16.66
C ARG A 137 10.87 4.67 18.06
N LEU A 138 10.26 5.28 19.07
CA LEU A 138 10.73 5.19 20.44
C LEU A 138 10.42 3.82 21.06
N ASP A 139 9.26 3.22 20.81
CA ASP A 139 8.91 1.88 21.31
C ASP A 139 9.89 0.79 20.80
N TYR A 140 10.25 0.81 19.51
CA TYR A 140 11.25 -0.11 18.96
C TYR A 140 12.66 0.08 19.53
N SER A 141 12.97 1.27 20.06
CA SER A 141 14.27 1.57 20.67
C SER A 141 14.38 1.04 22.10
N TYR A 142 13.26 0.94 22.82
CA TYR A 142 13.23 0.49 24.22
C TYR A 142 13.16 -1.03 24.37
N GLU A 143 12.52 -1.74 23.43
CA GLU A 143 12.48 -3.22 23.47
C GLU A 143 13.83 -3.86 23.14
N HIS A 144 14.67 -3.22 22.32
CA HIS A 144 16.03 -3.70 22.04
C HIS A 144 17.07 -3.30 23.10
N ALA A 145 16.76 -2.35 23.98
CA ALA A 145 17.68 -1.89 25.03
C ALA A 145 17.52 -2.64 26.36
N SER A 146 16.45 -3.43 26.52
CA SER A 146 16.11 -4.06 27.81
C SER A 146 16.42 -5.57 27.88
N GLY A 147 17.18 -6.09 26.91
CA GLY A 147 17.58 -7.50 26.82
C GLY A 147 19.02 -7.78 27.28
N LEU A 148 19.46 -7.18 28.40
CA LEU A 148 20.70 -7.55 29.09
C LEU A 148 20.42 -8.19 30.44
#